data_AF-A0A921LEV9-F1
#
_entry.id   AF-A0A921LEV9-F1
#
_cell.length_a   1.000
_cell.length_b   1.000
_cell.length_c   1.000
_cell.angle_alpha   90.00
_cell.angle_beta   90.00
_cell.angle_gamma   90.00
#
_symmetry.space_group_name_H-M   'P 1'
#
loop_
_entity.id
_entity.type
_entity.pdbx_description
1 polymer ?
#
loop_
_entity_poly.entity_id
_entity_poly.type
_entity_poly.pdbx_seq_one_letter_code
_entity_poly.pdbx_strand_id
1 'polypeptide(L)'
;MMNKLFNVSTMPLLGMVFLFMAACSDDADNSDPNNDIQNIEMPSSGAESPIVSGKLVVIRGNGFSENSEIWFQTSSRSDEKKADVISYSDESISFIAPNMTGNCDVILRQ
;
A
#
# COMPACT_ATOMS: atom_id res chain seq x y z
N MET A 1 3.79 -49.96 8.58
CA MET A 1 3.19 -51.11 9.29
C MET A 1 2.78 -50.68 10.69
N MET A 2 1.50 -50.33 10.85
CA MET A 2 0.56 -50.76 11.91
C MET A 2 1.20 -51.49 13.13
N ASN A 3 1.09 -51.05 14.40
CA ASN A 3 -0.13 -50.84 15.19
C ASN A 3 0.18 -50.15 16.55
N LYS A 4 -0.78 -49.38 17.11
CA LYS A 4 -1.41 -49.63 18.44
C LYS A 4 -2.49 -48.59 18.77
N LEU A 5 -3.70 -49.10 18.98
CA LEU A 5 -4.86 -48.43 19.57
C LEU A 5 -4.81 -48.61 21.09
N PHE A 6 -5.03 -47.55 21.87
CA PHE A 6 -5.73 -47.65 23.16
C PHE A 6 -6.48 -46.35 23.48
N ASN A 7 -7.71 -46.55 23.94
CA ASN A 7 -8.69 -45.56 24.38
C ASN A 7 -8.72 -45.60 25.93
N VAL A 8 -8.65 -44.45 26.61
CA VAL A 8 -8.96 -44.31 28.04
C VAL A 8 -9.84 -43.07 28.24
N SER A 9 -10.89 -43.26 29.04
CA SER A 9 -12.05 -42.41 29.27
C SER A 9 -11.90 -41.49 30.51
N THR A 10 -12.58 -40.34 30.43
CA THR A 10 -13.25 -39.52 31.48
C THR A 10 -12.54 -38.97 32.74
N MET A 11 -12.33 -37.63 32.68
CA MET A 11 -12.76 -36.56 33.63
C MET A 11 -12.09 -36.39 35.03
N PRO A 12 -12.22 -35.23 35.69
CA PRO A 12 -11.65 -33.91 35.37
C PRO A 12 -10.85 -33.35 36.57
N LEU A 13 -9.73 -32.64 36.36
CA LEU A 13 -9.12 -31.88 37.47
C LEU A 13 -8.60 -30.52 36.99
N LEU A 14 -9.46 -29.54 37.24
CA LEU A 14 -9.19 -28.17 37.63
C LEU A 14 -7.70 -27.81 37.79
N GLY A 15 -7.21 -26.93 36.91
CA GLY A 15 -5.84 -26.43 37.00
C GLY A 15 -5.51 -25.40 35.92
N MET A 16 -6.04 -24.19 36.11
CA MET A 16 -5.32 -22.93 35.94
C MET A 16 -4.40 -22.78 34.72
N VAL A 17 -4.80 -21.95 33.76
CA VAL A 17 -4.10 -20.71 33.34
C VAL A 17 -4.71 -20.28 32.01
N PHE A 18 -5.44 -19.17 32.03
CA PHE A 18 -5.77 -18.39 30.84
C PHE A 18 -4.46 -17.79 30.31
N LEU A 19 -3.87 -18.45 29.31
CA LEU A 19 -2.89 -17.84 28.42
C LEU A 19 -3.65 -17.22 27.25
N PHE A 20 -4.20 -16.01 27.48
CA PHE A 20 -4.43 -15.05 26.40
C PHE A 20 -3.05 -14.56 25.94
N MET A 21 -2.42 -15.31 25.05
CA MET A 21 -1.42 -14.75 24.14
C MET A 21 -2.14 -14.61 22.81
N ALA A 22 -2.26 -13.35 22.41
CA ALA A 22 -2.90 -12.88 21.20
C ALA A 22 -2.62 -13.83 20.03
N ALA A 23 -3.69 -14.20 19.33
CA ALA A 23 -3.57 -14.55 17.93
C ALA A 23 -2.77 -13.42 17.27
N CYS A 24 -1.56 -13.70 16.81
CA CYS A 24 -0.95 -12.93 15.75
C CYS A 24 -1.87 -13.13 14.53
N SER A 25 -2.89 -12.28 14.43
CA SER A 25 -3.34 -11.81 13.13
C SER A 25 -2.18 -10.95 12.63
N ASP A 26 -1.14 -11.61 12.13
CA ASP A 26 -0.39 -10.96 11.06
C ASP A 26 -1.40 -10.92 9.93
N ASP A 27 -1.92 -9.71 9.73
CA ASP A 27 -2.81 -9.37 8.64
C ASP A 27 -2.27 -10.03 7.38
N ALA A 28 -3.07 -10.93 6.82
CA ALA A 28 -2.79 -11.49 5.52
C ALA A 28 -2.70 -10.31 4.55
N ASP A 29 -1.48 -9.93 4.20
CA ASP A 29 -1.15 -9.06 3.10
C ASP A 29 -1.66 -9.77 1.84
N ASN A 30 -2.94 -9.57 1.56
CA ASN A 30 -3.65 -10.08 0.40
C ASN A 30 -3.42 -9.13 -0.78
N SER A 31 -2.20 -8.61 -0.91
CA SER A 31 -1.73 -8.00 -2.14
C SER A 31 -1.54 -9.16 -3.13
N ASP A 32 -2.55 -9.39 -3.98
CA ASP A 32 -2.37 -10.23 -5.16
C ASP A 32 -1.18 -9.65 -5.93
N PRO A 33 -0.05 -10.37 -6.05
CA PRO A 33 1.16 -9.83 -6.69
C PRO A 33 0.94 -9.49 -8.18
N ASN A 34 -0.20 -9.85 -8.76
CA ASN A 34 -0.60 -9.45 -10.11
C ASN A 34 -1.36 -8.13 -10.20
N ASN A 35 -1.69 -7.49 -9.08
CA ASN A 35 -2.49 -6.26 -9.07
C ASN A 35 -1.66 -4.99 -8.76
N ASP A 36 -0.35 -5.12 -8.54
CA ASP A 36 0.53 -3.97 -8.32
C ASP A 36 0.80 -3.21 -9.62
N ILE A 37 0.89 -1.87 -9.53
CA ILE A 37 1.26 -1.02 -10.67
C ILE A 37 2.73 -1.27 -11.07
N GLN A 38 2.96 -1.61 -12.34
CA GLN A 38 4.29 -1.97 -12.87
C GLN A 38 4.82 -0.94 -13.90
N ASN A 39 6.13 -0.98 -14.15
CA ASN A 39 6.83 -0.19 -15.18
C ASN A 39 6.56 1.33 -15.08
N ILE A 40 6.61 1.85 -13.85
CA ILE A 40 6.29 3.26 -13.58
C ILE A 40 7.36 4.18 -14.19
N GLU A 41 6.92 5.14 -15.00
CA GLU A 41 7.72 6.23 -15.53
C GLU A 41 7.16 7.56 -15.04
N MET A 42 7.97 8.26 -14.26
CA MET A 42 7.66 9.58 -13.73
C MET A 42 8.34 10.66 -14.59
N PRO A 43 7.66 11.76 -14.97
CA PRO A 43 8.33 12.89 -15.62
C PRO A 43 9.50 13.39 -14.77
N SER A 44 10.61 13.69 -15.45
CA SER A 44 11.80 14.22 -14.81
C SER A 44 11.47 15.49 -14.03
N SER A 45 11.95 15.56 -12.79
CA SER A 45 11.79 16.70 -11.90
C SER A 45 13.13 16.97 -11.20
N GLY A 46 13.49 18.24 -11.06
CA GLY A 46 14.72 18.66 -10.39
C GLY A 46 14.74 20.16 -10.12
N ALA A 47 15.83 20.66 -9.55
CA ALA A 47 15.94 22.08 -9.14
C ALA A 47 15.67 23.07 -10.29
N GLU A 48 16.16 22.78 -11.49
CA GLU A 48 16.01 23.64 -12.68
C GLU A 48 14.67 23.44 -13.41
N SER A 49 13.97 22.34 -13.14
CA SER A 49 12.68 22.01 -13.75
C SER A 49 11.82 21.22 -12.78
N PRO A 50 11.28 21.88 -11.74
CA PRO A 50 10.47 21.21 -10.74
C PRO A 50 9.05 20.99 -11.28
N ILE A 51 8.38 20.00 -10.71
CA ILE A 51 6.92 19.92 -10.81
C ILE A 51 6.32 21.10 -10.04
N VAL A 52 5.56 21.92 -10.76
CA VAL A 52 4.93 23.12 -10.19
C VAL A 52 3.53 22.76 -9.69
N SER A 53 3.21 23.15 -8.45
CA SER A 53 1.86 23.00 -7.89
C SER A 53 0.78 23.59 -8.81
N GLY A 54 -0.37 22.92 -8.88
CA GLY A 54 -1.49 23.29 -9.74
C GLY A 54 -1.30 22.95 -11.21
N LYS A 55 -0.19 22.33 -11.62
CA LYS A 55 0.00 21.85 -12.99
C LYS A 55 -0.43 20.39 -13.12
N LEU A 56 -0.87 20.03 -14.32
CA LEU A 56 -1.15 18.66 -14.71
C LEU A 56 0.18 17.89 -14.80
N VAL A 57 0.20 16.72 -14.17
CA VAL A 57 1.29 15.75 -14.23
C VAL A 57 0.70 14.45 -14.75
N VAL A 58 1.49 13.74 -15.56
CA VAL A 58 1.12 12.43 -16.10
C VAL A 58 2.20 11.43 -15.73
N ILE A 59 1.81 10.35 -15.06
CA ILE A 59 2.66 9.18 -14.79
C ILE A 59 2.24 8.08 -15.74
N ARG A 60 3.21 7.37 -16.31
CA ARG A 60 2.97 6.16 -17.12
C ARG A 60 3.32 4.91 -16.31
N GLY A 61 2.72 3.79 -16.66
CA GLY A 61 2.85 2.52 -15.95
C GLY A 61 1.90 1.50 -16.55
N ASN A 62 1.60 0.42 -15.83
CA ASN A 62 0.56 -0.55 -16.18
C ASN A 62 -0.16 -0.97 -14.89
N GLY A 63 -1.49 -1.13 -14.93
CA GLY A 63 -2.30 -1.52 -13.78
C GLY A 63 -2.96 -0.37 -13.04
N PHE A 64 -3.04 0.85 -13.59
CA PHE A 64 -3.85 1.90 -12.93
C PHE A 64 -5.35 1.63 -13.09
N SER A 65 -6.11 2.02 -12.08
CA SER A 65 -7.54 1.74 -11.93
C SER A 65 -8.26 2.90 -11.22
N GLU A 66 -9.57 2.80 -11.06
CA GLU A 66 -10.36 3.79 -10.30
C GLU A 66 -9.92 3.96 -8.85
N ASN A 67 -9.32 2.92 -8.27
CA ASN A 67 -8.84 2.93 -6.89
C ASN A 67 -7.43 3.52 -6.77
N SER A 68 -6.78 3.84 -7.90
CA SER A 68 -5.40 4.35 -7.88
C SER A 68 -5.38 5.77 -7.33
N GLU A 69 -4.60 5.96 -6.27
CA GLU A 69 -4.41 7.25 -5.63
C GLU A 69 -2.96 7.71 -5.75
N ILE A 70 -2.78 9.02 -5.93
CA ILE A 70 -1.49 9.68 -5.90
C ILE A 70 -1.38 10.50 -4.63
N TRP A 71 -0.31 10.27 -3.87
CA TRP A 71 0.00 11.00 -2.65
C TRP A 71 1.37 11.65 -2.74
N PHE A 72 1.49 12.84 -2.20
CA PHE A 72 2.76 13.56 -2.06
C PHE A 72 3.11 13.64 -0.59
N GLN A 73 4.34 13.28 -0.24
CA GLN A 73 4.83 13.40 1.12
C GLN A 73 6.14 14.17 1.12
N THR A 74 6.27 15.19 1.97
CA THR A 74 7.55 15.89 2.10
C THR A 74 8.64 14.93 2.56
N SER A 75 9.90 15.13 2.14
CA SER A 75 11.00 14.28 2.59
C SER A 75 11.20 14.30 4.11
N SER A 76 10.77 15.37 4.79
CA SER A 76 10.73 15.47 6.26
C SER A 76 9.57 14.68 6.90
N ARG A 77 8.67 14.08 6.10
CA ARG A 77 7.45 13.38 6.52
C ARG A 77 6.51 14.25 7.39
N SER A 78 6.61 15.56 7.25
CA SER A 78 5.86 16.53 8.06
C SER A 78 4.52 16.95 7.45
N ASP A 79 4.35 16.75 6.15
CA ASP A 79 3.11 17.03 5.41
C ASP A 79 2.89 15.93 4.38
N GLU A 80 1.64 15.53 4.21
CA GLU A 80 1.18 14.54 3.24
C GLU A 80 -0.11 15.03 2.61
N LYS A 81 -0.19 15.01 1.28
CA LYS A 81 -1.37 15.46 0.53
C LYS A 81 -1.70 14.52 -0.60
N LYS A 82 -2.98 14.16 -0.69
CA LYS A 82 -3.55 13.47 -1.85
C LYS A 82 -3.63 14.46 -3.01
N ALA A 83 -3.27 14.01 -4.21
CA ALA A 83 -3.43 14.78 -5.43
C ALA A 83 -4.82 14.53 -6.05
N ASP A 84 -5.33 15.53 -6.77
CA ASP A 84 -6.59 15.40 -7.49
C ASP A 84 -6.35 14.67 -8.81
N VAL A 85 -6.74 13.39 -8.85
CA VAL A 85 -6.70 12.58 -10.08
C VAL A 85 -7.77 13.09 -11.05
N ILE A 86 -7.34 13.43 -12.27
CA ILE A 86 -8.20 13.97 -13.33
C ILE A 86 -8.68 12.85 -14.25
N SER A 87 -7.80 11.91 -14.57
CA SER A 87 -8.14 10.73 -15.37
C SER A 87 -7.12 9.62 -15.14
N TYR A 88 -7.54 8.39 -15.43
CA TYR A 88 -6.68 7.24 -15.49
C TYR A 88 -7.07 6.33 -16.67
N SER A 89 -6.13 5.52 -17.09
CA SER A 89 -6.27 4.35 -17.94
C SER A 89 -5.34 3.28 -17.38
N ASP A 90 -5.43 2.03 -17.82
CA ASP A 90 -4.50 0.98 -17.39
C ASP A 90 -3.02 1.41 -17.50
N GLU A 91 -2.68 2.19 -18.54
CA GLU A 91 -1.31 2.59 -18.88
C GLU A 91 -0.85 3.95 -18.30
N SER A 92 -1.77 4.76 -17.76
CA SER A 92 -1.40 6.10 -17.28
C SER A 92 -2.37 6.68 -16.26
N ILE A 93 -1.87 7.57 -15.41
CA ILE A 93 -2.68 8.37 -14.51
C ILE A 93 -2.27 9.84 -14.61
N SER A 94 -3.27 10.72 -14.68
CA SER A 94 -3.06 12.16 -14.71
C SER A 94 -3.71 12.83 -13.52
N PHE A 95 -3.00 13.79 -12.93
CA PHE A 95 -3.44 14.47 -11.71
C PHE A 95 -2.93 15.91 -11.68
N ILE A 96 -3.54 16.73 -10.83
CA ILE A 96 -3.06 18.08 -10.54
C ILE A 96 -2.09 18.02 -9.36
N ALA A 97 -0.86 18.50 -9.56
CA ALA A 97 0.14 18.52 -8.50
C ALA A 97 -0.36 19.35 -7.30
N PRO A 98 -0.39 18.79 -6.08
CA PRO A 98 -0.91 19.48 -4.91
C PRO A 98 -0.02 20.66 -4.53
N ASN A 99 -0.55 21.55 -3.70
CA ASN A 99 0.22 22.65 -3.12
C ASN A 99 1.16 22.10 -2.03
N MET A 100 2.40 21.83 -2.44
CA MET A 100 3.49 21.28 -1.63
C MET A 100 4.78 22.02 -2.00
N THR A 101 5.69 22.17 -1.03
CA THR A 101 6.96 22.87 -1.24
C THR A 101 8.13 22.03 -0.79
N GLY A 102 9.26 22.19 -1.48
CA GLY A 102 10.48 21.41 -1.22
C GLY A 102 10.45 20.02 -1.86
N ASN A 103 11.41 19.20 -1.46
CA ASN A 103 11.53 17.83 -1.97
C ASN A 103 10.40 16.97 -1.41
N CYS A 104 9.74 16.24 -2.31
CA CYS A 104 8.63 15.37 -1.98
C CYS A 104 8.83 14.01 -2.64
N ASP A 105 8.41 12.96 -1.95
CA ASP A 105 8.20 11.65 -2.54
C ASP A 105 6.78 11.62 -3.14
N VAL A 106 6.65 10.93 -4.28
CA VAL A 106 5.35 10.59 -4.87
C VAL A 106 5.06 9.13 -4.53
N ILE A 107 3.93 8.89 -3.89
CA ILE A 107 3.50 7.58 -3.39
C ILE A 107 2.25 7.17 -4.16
N LEU A 108 2.30 5.96 -4.72
CA LEU A 108 1.17 5.30 -5.37
C LEU A 108 0.49 4.36 -4.37
N ARG A 109 -0.84 4.40 -4.33
CA ARG A 109 -1.68 3.52 -3.48
C ARG A 109 -2.84 2.96 -4.30
N GLN A 110 -3.29 1.76 -3.97
CA GLN A 110 -4.48 1.09 -4.52
C GLN A 110 -5.27 0.43 -3.40
#